data_AF-A0A4P9Y540-F1
#
_entry.id   AF-A0A4P9Y540-F1
#
_cell.length_a   1.000
_cell.length_b   1.000
_cell.length_c   1.000
_cell.angle_alpha   90.00
_cell.angle_beta   90.00
_cell.angle_gamma   90.00
#
_symmetry.space_group_name_H-M   'P 1'
#
loop_
_entity.id
_entity.type
_entity.pdbx_description
1 polymer ?
#
loop_
_entity_poly.entity_id
_entity_poly.type
_entity_poly.pdbx_seq_one_letter_code
_entity_poly.pdbx_strand_id
1 'polypeptide(L)'
;MSISSKSASSAHLQTAPPIRQWEHSELVGKRPSTTALIDPTIIQLPQNPALPLQYSIHACPRSFRRTLQLIFPSLPSGPDAPTLHILPTFQPTSCPILSWTPEAAAEKDHLLLTFTTWANRLTLALHAEGHWADLTDPASGLPVHTQQGPSFYPDVEGAERLLRYATVDIGGCRLLEHPKWGSRVYPGTLFTTAPIRAVLSCMTELEVEGAQNESV
;
A
#
# COMPACT_ATOMS: atom_id res chain seq x y z
N MET A 1 51.38 51.11 3.19
CA MET A 1 51.04 49.91 3.98
C MET A 1 49.59 50.03 4.39
N SER A 2 48.69 49.40 3.63
CA SER A 2 47.25 49.48 3.82
C SER A 2 46.78 48.37 4.75
N ILE A 3 46.08 48.73 5.82
CA ILE A 3 45.33 47.80 6.66
C ILE A 3 43.86 48.20 6.51
N SER A 4 43.10 47.41 5.76
CA SER A 4 41.64 47.58 5.65
C SER A 4 40.99 46.30 6.17
N SER A 5 40.49 46.37 7.39
CA SER A 5 39.69 45.32 8.02
C SER A 5 38.31 45.30 7.37
N LYS A 6 38.00 44.25 6.59
CA LYS A 6 36.63 43.97 6.16
C LYS A 6 35.94 43.12 7.24
N SER A 7 34.94 43.73 7.88
CA SER A 7 33.97 43.11 8.76
C SER A 7 33.21 42.00 8.04
N ALA A 8 33.17 40.80 8.63
CA ALA A 8 32.35 39.69 8.15
C ALA A 8 30.86 40.01 8.39
N SER A 9 30.07 39.99 7.32
CA SER A 9 28.62 40.10 7.37
C SER A 9 28.03 38.79 7.90
N SER A 10 27.34 38.85 9.02
CA SER A 10 26.64 37.72 9.64
C SER A 10 25.47 37.30 8.76
N ALA A 11 25.58 36.13 8.12
CA ALA A 11 24.49 35.50 7.40
C ALA A 11 23.44 35.01 8.42
N HIS A 12 22.26 35.62 8.37
CA HIS A 12 21.08 35.21 9.12
C HIS A 12 20.66 33.81 8.67
N LEU A 13 21.03 32.78 9.43
CA LEU A 13 20.49 31.43 9.29
C LEU A 13 19.02 31.46 9.68
N GLN A 14 18.15 31.54 8.67
CA GLN A 14 16.71 31.38 8.83
C GLN A 14 16.44 29.92 9.21
N THR A 15 16.18 29.68 10.50
CA THR A 15 15.76 28.38 11.02
C THR A 15 14.44 27.96 10.37
N ALA A 16 14.38 26.75 9.84
CA ALA A 16 13.15 26.16 9.33
C ALA A 16 12.04 26.22 10.40
N PRO A 17 10.78 26.48 10.01
CA PRO A 17 9.69 26.55 10.96
C PRO A 17 9.52 25.20 11.67
N PRO A 18 9.18 25.20 12.98
CA PRO A 18 8.97 23.96 13.72
C PRO A 18 7.86 23.14 13.08
N ILE A 19 8.12 21.86 12.87
CA ILE A 19 7.13 20.87 12.43
C ILE A 19 6.02 20.88 13.48
N ARG A 20 4.79 21.25 13.08
CA ARG A 20 3.62 21.21 13.96
C ARG A 20 3.41 19.76 14.40
N GLN A 21 3.55 19.49 15.69
CA GLN A 21 3.03 18.28 16.29
C GLN A 21 1.50 18.40 16.27
N TRP A 22 0.84 17.60 15.42
CA TRP A 22 -0.61 17.48 15.45
C TRP A 22 -1.00 16.58 16.63
N GLU A 23 -1.81 17.09 17.54
CA GLU A 23 -2.45 16.27 18.57
C GLU A 23 -3.38 15.27 17.88
N HIS A 24 -3.19 13.98 18.17
CA HIS A 24 -3.85 12.81 17.58
C HIS A 24 -5.39 12.73 17.80
N SER A 25 -6.05 13.81 18.20
CA SER A 25 -7.36 13.79 18.84
C SER A 25 -8.58 13.90 17.91
N GLU A 26 -8.42 14.02 16.58
CA GLU A 26 -9.57 14.25 15.68
C GLU A 26 -9.73 13.23 14.52
N LEU A 27 -9.08 12.07 14.57
CA LEU A 27 -9.26 11.01 13.56
C LEU A 27 -10.37 9.99 13.88
N VAL A 28 -11.09 10.18 14.99
CA VAL A 28 -12.22 9.31 15.35
C VAL A 28 -13.48 9.81 14.63
N GLY A 29 -13.83 9.21 13.49
CA GLY A 29 -15.19 9.37 12.96
C GLY A 29 -15.44 9.25 11.45
N LYS A 30 -14.54 8.73 10.62
CA LYS A 30 -14.92 8.43 9.23
C LYS A 30 -15.76 7.15 9.19
N ARG A 31 -17.02 7.28 8.73
CA ARG A 31 -17.95 6.15 8.54
C ARG A 31 -17.28 5.06 7.68
N PRO A 32 -17.50 3.76 7.99
CA PRO A 32 -16.94 2.68 7.18
C PRO A 32 -17.35 2.84 5.72
N SER A 33 -16.42 2.58 4.81
CA SER A 33 -16.70 2.58 3.38
C SER A 33 -17.76 1.53 3.07
N THR A 34 -18.81 1.89 2.34
CA THR A 34 -19.91 0.98 1.97
C THR A 34 -19.46 -0.22 1.11
N THR A 35 -18.20 -0.25 0.70
CA THR A 35 -17.62 -1.34 -0.10
C THR A 35 -16.76 -2.31 0.70
N ALA A 36 -16.49 -2.04 1.99
CA ALA A 36 -15.69 -2.95 2.81
C ALA A 36 -16.43 -4.26 3.02
N LEU A 37 -15.80 -5.36 2.61
CA LEU A 37 -16.22 -6.74 2.86
C LEU A 37 -15.49 -7.32 4.07
N ILE A 38 -14.23 -6.92 4.24
CA ILE A 38 -13.39 -7.21 5.40
C ILE A 38 -12.77 -5.90 5.85
N ASP A 39 -13.01 -5.54 7.11
CA ASP A 39 -12.41 -4.36 7.73
C ASP A 39 -10.89 -4.53 7.89
N PRO A 40 -10.13 -3.43 8.02
CA PRO A 40 -8.70 -3.46 8.27
C PRO A 40 -8.30 -4.46 9.36
N THR A 41 -7.64 -5.54 8.94
CA THR A 41 -7.25 -6.68 9.77
C THR A 41 -5.74 -6.83 9.71
N ILE A 42 -5.11 -7.05 10.86
CA ILE A 42 -3.65 -7.24 10.96
C ILE A 42 -3.35 -8.72 11.12
N ILE A 43 -2.44 -9.22 10.28
CA ILE A 43 -1.90 -10.58 10.35
C ILE A 43 -0.38 -10.53 10.50
N GLN A 44 0.19 -11.64 10.97
CA GLN A 44 1.62 -11.89 10.89
C GLN A 44 1.88 -12.79 9.69
N LEU A 45 2.83 -12.40 8.86
CA LEU A 45 3.21 -13.19 7.71
C LEU A 45 4.18 -14.29 8.17
N PRO A 46 3.91 -15.58 7.91
CA PRO A 46 4.81 -16.64 8.34
C PRO A 46 6.23 -16.50 7.80
N GLN A 47 6.41 -15.96 6.60
CA GLN A 47 7.73 -15.72 6.02
C GLN A 47 8.50 -14.56 6.69
N ASN A 48 7.83 -13.75 7.52
CA ASN A 48 8.42 -12.63 8.22
C ASN A 48 7.57 -12.27 9.47
N PRO A 49 7.63 -13.09 10.53
CA PRO A 49 6.76 -12.96 11.70
C PRO A 49 7.02 -11.69 12.52
N ALA A 50 8.13 -10.99 12.25
CA ALA A 50 8.47 -9.73 12.90
C ALA A 50 7.75 -8.52 12.29
N LEU A 51 7.26 -8.62 11.03
CA LEU A 51 6.59 -7.52 10.35
C LEU A 51 5.09 -7.81 10.14
N PRO A 52 4.21 -7.05 10.81
CA PRO A 52 2.78 -7.22 10.59
C PRO A 52 2.37 -6.68 9.23
N LEU A 53 1.45 -7.38 8.58
CA LEU A 53 0.74 -6.90 7.39
C LEU A 53 -0.69 -6.56 7.80
N GLN A 54 -1.14 -5.34 7.54
CA GLN A 54 -2.58 -5.04 7.55
C GLN A 54 -3.13 -5.25 6.15
N TYR A 55 -4.29 -5.90 6.03
CA TYR A 55 -5.07 -5.94 4.80
C TYR A 55 -6.52 -5.55 5.07
N SER A 56 -7.24 -5.21 4.01
CA SER A 56 -8.71 -5.16 4.01
C SER A 56 -9.21 -5.66 2.66
N ILE A 57 -10.49 -5.98 2.54
CA ILE A 57 -11.05 -6.44 1.26
C ILE A 57 -12.26 -5.60 0.90
N HIS A 58 -12.27 -5.06 -0.32
CA HIS A 58 -13.32 -4.15 -0.80
C HIS A 58 -13.93 -4.65 -2.10
N ALA A 59 -15.25 -4.60 -2.20
CA ALA A 59 -15.92 -4.72 -3.49
C ALA A 59 -15.62 -3.48 -4.34
N CYS A 60 -15.08 -3.65 -5.55
CA CYS A 60 -14.73 -2.54 -6.43
C CYS A 60 -16.00 -1.76 -6.84
N PRO A 61 -16.08 -0.44 -6.56
CA PRO A 61 -17.15 0.40 -7.10
C PRO A 61 -17.19 0.32 -8.64
N ARG A 62 -18.38 0.29 -9.23
CA ARG A 62 -18.56 0.25 -10.70
C ARG A 62 -17.85 1.43 -11.41
N SER A 63 -17.83 2.60 -10.79
CA SER A 63 -17.13 3.78 -11.33
C SER A 63 -15.61 3.63 -11.30
N PHE A 64 -15.06 2.81 -10.39
CA PHE A 64 -13.62 2.60 -10.28
C PHE A 64 -13.12 1.53 -11.25
N ARG A 65 -13.95 0.53 -11.55
CA ARG A 65 -13.58 -0.57 -12.46
C ARG A 65 -13.08 -0.08 -13.82
N ARG A 66 -13.68 0.99 -14.38
CA ARG A 66 -13.24 1.57 -15.65
C ARG A 66 -11.82 2.12 -15.59
N THR A 67 -11.45 2.76 -14.48
CA THR A 67 -10.07 3.19 -14.26
C THR A 67 -9.14 1.99 -14.16
N LEU A 68 -9.55 0.94 -13.45
CA LEU A 68 -8.75 -0.28 -13.32
C LEU A 68 -8.57 -1.01 -14.66
N GLN A 69 -9.49 -0.91 -15.62
CA GLN A 69 -9.31 -1.46 -16.98
C GLN A 69 -8.21 -0.75 -17.78
N LEU A 70 -7.90 0.52 -17.46
CA LEU A 70 -6.77 1.23 -18.07
C LEU A 70 -5.43 0.79 -17.47
N ILE A 71 -5.45 0.17 -16.29
CA ILE A 71 -4.27 -0.37 -15.61
C ILE A 71 -4.09 -1.84 -16.01
N PHE A 72 -5.18 -2.61 -15.97
CA PHE A 72 -5.27 -4.03 -16.30
C PHE A 72 -6.18 -4.24 -17.54
N PRO A 73 -5.64 -4.18 -18.78
CA PRO A 73 -6.42 -4.39 -20.00
C PRO A 73 -7.07 -5.79 -20.08
N SER A 74 -6.49 -6.77 -19.40
CA SER A 74 -7.00 -8.16 -19.33
C SER A 74 -8.14 -8.35 -18.31
N LEU A 75 -8.49 -7.31 -17.53
CA LEU A 75 -9.51 -7.41 -16.49
C LEU A 75 -10.87 -7.79 -17.10
N PRO A 76 -11.55 -8.84 -16.59
CA PRO A 76 -12.85 -9.25 -17.10
C PRO A 76 -13.85 -8.10 -17.13
N SER A 77 -14.53 -7.94 -18.26
CA SER A 77 -15.34 -6.78 -18.61
C SER A 77 -16.64 -7.20 -19.28
N GLY A 78 -17.71 -6.42 -19.11
CA GLY A 78 -19.03 -6.70 -19.68
C GLY A 78 -20.14 -6.83 -18.62
N PRO A 79 -21.38 -7.11 -19.06
CA PRO A 79 -22.54 -7.23 -18.16
C PRO A 79 -22.40 -8.36 -17.15
N ASP A 80 -21.81 -9.47 -17.56
CA ASP A 80 -21.64 -10.70 -16.76
C ASP A 80 -20.28 -10.75 -16.05
N ALA A 81 -19.53 -9.64 -16.06
CA ALA A 81 -18.23 -9.61 -15.45
C ALA A 81 -18.32 -9.82 -13.92
N PRO A 82 -17.56 -10.75 -13.35
CA PRO A 82 -17.60 -11.05 -11.92
C PRO A 82 -17.23 -9.83 -11.09
N THR A 83 -17.72 -9.76 -9.85
CA THR A 83 -17.33 -8.71 -8.90
C THR A 83 -15.81 -8.70 -8.75
N LEU A 84 -15.22 -7.51 -8.92
CA LEU A 84 -13.81 -7.30 -8.66
C LEU A 84 -13.64 -6.94 -7.19
N HIS A 85 -12.72 -7.60 -6.51
CA HIS A 85 -12.27 -7.30 -5.16
C HIS A 85 -10.90 -6.62 -5.21
N ILE A 86 -10.71 -5.66 -4.31
CA ILE A 86 -9.47 -4.91 -4.14
C ILE A 86 -8.99 -5.13 -2.71
N LEU A 87 -7.73 -5.54 -2.59
CA LEU A 87 -7.07 -5.90 -1.35
C LEU A 87 -5.90 -4.93 -1.10
N PRO A 88 -6.18 -3.71 -0.62
CA PRO A 88 -5.12 -2.82 -0.18
C PRO A 88 -4.50 -3.37 1.09
N THR A 89 -3.17 -3.29 1.14
CA THR A 89 -2.34 -3.74 2.24
C THR A 89 -1.42 -2.62 2.71
N PHE A 90 -1.00 -2.70 3.97
CA PHE A 90 -0.18 -1.70 4.62
C PHE A 90 0.82 -2.40 5.54
N GLN A 91 2.09 -2.07 5.39
CA GLN A 91 3.17 -2.53 6.28
C GLN A 91 3.75 -1.32 7.03
N PRO A 92 3.95 -1.38 8.35
CA PRO A 92 4.56 -0.27 9.08
C PRO A 92 6.04 -0.12 8.71
N THR A 93 6.55 1.12 8.77
CA THR A 93 7.96 1.42 8.53
C THR A 93 8.62 2.04 9.76
N SER A 94 9.89 1.73 9.98
CA SER A 94 10.72 2.28 11.05
C SER A 94 11.32 3.61 10.63
N CYS A 95 11.67 3.76 9.36
CA CYS A 95 12.08 5.01 8.75
C CYS A 95 10.86 5.79 8.23
N PRO A 96 10.89 7.13 8.16
CA PRO A 96 9.88 7.88 7.43
C PRO A 96 9.82 7.40 5.98
N ILE A 97 8.63 7.17 5.43
CA ILE A 97 8.49 6.59 4.07
C ILE A 97 9.14 7.46 2.97
N LEU A 98 9.19 8.78 3.19
CA LEU A 98 9.86 9.75 2.30
C LEU A 98 11.38 9.84 2.51
N SER A 99 11.95 9.05 3.42
CA SER A 99 13.39 9.05 3.66
C SER A 99 14.16 8.42 2.48
N TRP A 100 15.30 9.03 2.16
CA TRP A 100 16.21 8.63 1.09
C TRP A 100 17.56 8.11 1.62
N THR A 101 17.64 7.81 2.92
CA THR A 101 18.86 7.22 3.48
C THR A 101 19.03 5.77 3.00
N PRO A 102 20.25 5.22 3.01
CA PRO A 102 20.49 3.82 2.67
C PRO A 102 19.65 2.83 3.50
N GLU A 103 19.45 3.13 4.79
CA GLU A 103 18.64 2.32 5.70
C GLU A 103 17.16 2.34 5.30
N ALA A 104 16.64 3.52 4.92
CA ALA A 104 15.27 3.64 4.44
C ALA A 104 15.07 2.95 3.08
N ALA A 105 16.07 3.01 2.20
CA ALA A 105 16.04 2.26 0.93
C ALA A 105 16.00 0.75 1.17
N ALA A 106 16.90 0.24 2.02
CA ALA A 106 16.93 -1.18 2.37
C ALA A 106 15.62 -1.65 3.06
N GLU A 107 15.03 -0.82 3.92
CA GLU A 107 13.72 -1.11 4.52
C GLU A 107 12.62 -1.17 3.45
N LYS A 108 12.57 -0.20 2.51
CA LYS A 108 11.59 -0.22 1.41
C LYS A 108 11.74 -1.45 0.51
N ASP A 109 12.97 -1.85 0.19
CA ASP A 109 13.24 -3.06 -0.60
C ASP A 109 12.78 -4.33 0.13
N HIS A 110 13.01 -4.41 1.44
CA HIS A 110 12.56 -5.53 2.27
C HIS A 110 11.03 -5.61 2.34
N LEU A 111 10.35 -4.48 2.51
CA LEU A 111 8.89 -4.40 2.53
C LEU A 111 8.27 -4.72 1.17
N LEU A 112 8.90 -4.27 0.08
CA LEU A 112 8.51 -4.62 -1.28
C LEU A 112 8.58 -6.13 -1.49
N LEU A 113 9.70 -6.76 -1.11
CA LEU A 113 9.86 -8.20 -1.22
C LEU A 113 8.86 -8.96 -0.35
N THR A 114 8.60 -8.48 0.87
CA THR A 114 7.64 -9.08 1.80
C THR A 114 6.22 -9.08 1.22
N PHE A 115 5.76 -7.93 0.71
CA PHE A 115 4.45 -7.80 0.06
C PHE A 115 4.35 -8.66 -1.20
N THR A 116 5.30 -8.52 -2.13
CA THR A 116 5.25 -9.22 -3.41
C THR A 116 5.31 -10.73 -3.22
N THR A 117 6.12 -11.24 -2.29
CA THR A 117 6.15 -12.68 -1.95
C THR A 117 4.78 -13.18 -1.49
N TRP A 118 4.14 -12.47 -0.56
CA TRP A 118 2.80 -12.82 -0.08
C TRP A 118 1.75 -12.74 -1.19
N ALA A 119 1.70 -11.63 -1.91
CA ALA A 119 0.72 -11.35 -2.95
C ALA A 119 0.85 -12.29 -4.16
N ASN A 120 2.08 -12.66 -4.55
CA ASN A 120 2.33 -13.65 -5.59
C ASN A 120 1.81 -15.03 -5.17
N ARG A 121 2.05 -15.47 -3.94
CA ARG A 121 1.53 -16.76 -3.45
C ARG A 121 -0.01 -16.79 -3.48
N LEU A 122 -0.66 -15.73 -3.01
CA LEU A 122 -2.11 -15.60 -3.07
C LEU A 122 -2.63 -15.58 -4.51
N THR A 123 -1.95 -14.85 -5.39
CA THR A 123 -2.32 -14.77 -6.82
C THR A 123 -2.23 -16.15 -7.49
N LEU A 124 -1.17 -16.91 -7.22
CA LEU A 124 -0.99 -18.26 -7.74
C LEU A 124 -2.08 -19.23 -7.23
N ALA A 125 -2.42 -19.17 -5.94
CA ALA A 125 -3.50 -19.98 -5.37
C ALA A 125 -4.85 -19.66 -6.03
N LEU A 126 -5.17 -18.38 -6.21
CA LEU A 126 -6.39 -17.94 -6.88
C LEU A 126 -6.42 -18.33 -8.36
N HIS A 127 -5.29 -18.26 -9.06
CA HIS A 127 -5.18 -18.75 -10.44
C HIS A 127 -5.43 -20.26 -10.54
N ALA A 128 -4.94 -21.04 -9.57
CA ALA A 128 -5.18 -22.49 -9.52
C ALA A 128 -6.66 -22.85 -9.36
N GLU A 129 -7.45 -21.97 -8.71
CA GLU A 129 -8.92 -22.08 -8.64
C GLU A 129 -9.66 -21.51 -9.87
N GLY A 130 -8.93 -21.02 -10.88
CA GLY A 130 -9.50 -20.47 -12.11
C GLY A 130 -9.99 -19.04 -11.98
N HIS A 131 -9.56 -18.31 -10.95
CA HIS A 131 -9.91 -16.90 -10.76
C HIS A 131 -8.85 -15.97 -11.36
N TRP A 132 -9.29 -14.82 -11.89
CA TRP A 132 -8.37 -13.77 -12.27
C TRP A 132 -7.84 -13.10 -11.00
N ALA A 133 -6.54 -12.90 -10.92
CA ALA A 133 -5.89 -12.15 -9.85
C ALA A 133 -4.61 -11.50 -10.39
N ASP A 134 -4.29 -10.33 -9.87
CA ASP A 134 -3.03 -9.62 -10.15
C ASP A 134 -2.72 -8.66 -9.00
N LEU A 135 -1.48 -8.18 -8.92
CA LEU A 135 -1.06 -7.13 -8.01
C LEU A 135 -0.43 -5.99 -8.82
N THR A 136 -0.40 -4.81 -8.24
CA THR A 136 0.49 -3.75 -8.73
C THR A 136 1.78 -3.76 -7.95
N ASP A 137 2.90 -3.61 -8.66
CA ASP A 137 4.19 -3.34 -8.02
C ASP A 137 4.12 -2.00 -7.27
N PRO A 138 4.27 -1.97 -5.94
CA PRO A 138 4.13 -0.73 -5.16
C PRO A 138 5.09 0.39 -5.57
N ALA A 139 6.24 0.06 -6.18
CA ALA A 139 7.21 1.05 -6.61
C ALA A 139 6.81 1.77 -7.91
N SER A 140 6.19 1.06 -8.86
CA SER A 140 5.81 1.59 -10.17
C SER A 140 4.31 1.81 -10.38
N GLY A 141 3.46 1.14 -9.58
CA GLY A 141 2.02 1.07 -9.77
C GLY A 141 1.58 0.22 -10.96
N LEU A 142 2.47 -0.57 -11.57
CA LEU A 142 2.16 -1.34 -12.77
C LEU A 142 1.76 -2.78 -12.44
N PRO A 143 0.88 -3.41 -13.26
CA PRO A 143 0.58 -4.84 -13.16
C PRO A 143 1.83 -5.71 -13.16
N VAL A 144 1.84 -6.76 -12.33
CA VAL A 144 2.94 -7.71 -12.20
C VAL A 144 2.73 -8.94 -13.08
N HIS A 145 1.52 -9.51 -13.11
CA HIS A 145 1.26 -10.78 -13.81
C HIS A 145 0.60 -10.61 -15.17
N THR A 146 -0.19 -9.55 -15.36
CA THR A 146 -0.93 -9.32 -16.60
C THR A 146 -0.32 -8.20 -17.45
N GLN A 147 -0.83 -8.06 -18.68
CA GLN A 147 -0.38 -7.00 -19.58
C GLN A 147 -0.56 -5.61 -18.92
N GLN A 148 0.46 -4.77 -19.02
CA GLN A 148 0.41 -3.40 -18.52
C GLN A 148 -0.41 -2.54 -19.48
N GLY A 149 -1.39 -1.83 -18.93
CA GLY A 149 -2.15 -0.81 -19.66
C GLY A 149 -1.42 0.53 -19.75
N PRO A 150 -2.05 1.55 -20.34
CA PRO A 150 -1.47 2.89 -20.45
C PRO A 150 -1.45 3.68 -19.13
N SER A 151 -1.91 3.11 -18.01
CA SER A 151 -2.04 3.78 -16.72
C SER A 151 -1.43 2.95 -15.59
N PHE A 152 -1.26 3.55 -14.43
CA PHE A 152 -0.71 2.94 -13.22
C PHE A 152 -1.69 3.09 -12.06
N TYR A 153 -1.55 2.25 -11.04
CA TYR A 153 -2.33 2.30 -9.80
C TYR A 153 -1.55 3.03 -8.70
N PRO A 154 -1.96 4.25 -8.31
CA PRO A 154 -1.39 4.91 -7.14
C PRO A 154 -2.03 4.39 -5.84
N ASP A 155 -1.27 3.58 -5.08
CA ASP A 155 -1.74 2.99 -3.81
C ASP A 155 -2.28 4.02 -2.80
N VAL A 156 -1.67 5.21 -2.74
CA VAL A 156 -2.12 6.29 -1.86
C VAL A 156 -3.54 6.75 -2.21
N GLU A 157 -3.85 6.94 -3.51
CA GLU A 157 -5.21 7.30 -3.94
C GLU A 157 -6.18 6.12 -3.79
N GLY A 158 -5.69 4.90 -3.96
CA GLY A 158 -6.44 3.68 -3.69
C GLY A 158 -6.94 3.64 -2.24
N ALA A 159 -6.04 3.87 -1.29
CA ALA A 159 -6.35 3.94 0.14
C ALA A 159 -7.29 5.11 0.47
N GLU A 160 -7.06 6.30 -0.10
CA GLU A 160 -7.95 7.45 0.06
C GLU A 160 -9.38 7.12 -0.43
N ARG A 161 -9.50 6.48 -1.59
CA ARG A 161 -10.79 6.17 -2.21
C ARG A 161 -11.55 5.07 -1.48
N LEU A 162 -10.87 3.99 -1.09
CA LEU A 162 -11.49 2.78 -0.54
C LEU A 162 -11.67 2.85 0.97
N LEU A 163 -10.69 3.41 1.69
CA LEU A 163 -10.63 3.41 3.16
C LEU A 163 -10.83 4.80 3.77
N ARG A 164 -10.83 5.85 2.95
CA ARG A 164 -10.92 7.25 3.40
C ARG A 164 -9.78 7.66 4.33
N TYR A 165 -8.64 6.98 4.22
CA TYR A 165 -7.42 7.39 4.93
C TYR A 165 -7.04 8.80 4.50
N ALA A 166 -6.50 9.56 5.45
CA ALA A 166 -6.11 10.94 5.18
C ALA A 166 -4.87 10.96 4.29
N THR A 167 -4.72 12.04 3.54
CA THR A 167 -3.51 12.29 2.76
C THR A 167 -3.00 13.70 3.02
N VAL A 168 -1.70 13.88 2.96
CA VAL A 168 -1.04 15.17 3.13
C VAL A 168 -0.15 15.44 1.92
N ASP A 169 -0.25 16.64 1.35
CA ASP A 169 0.62 17.05 0.25
C ASP A 169 1.91 17.65 0.81
N ILE A 170 3.05 17.04 0.48
CA ILE A 170 4.39 17.49 0.90
C ILE A 170 5.25 17.60 -0.35
N GLY A 171 5.62 18.84 -0.71
CA GLY A 171 6.57 19.09 -1.81
C GLY A 171 6.13 18.55 -3.18
N GLY A 172 4.82 18.46 -3.42
CA GLY A 172 4.26 17.88 -4.66
C GLY A 172 4.04 16.37 -4.62
N CYS A 173 4.40 15.70 -3.52
CA CYS A 173 4.06 14.30 -3.27
C CYS A 173 2.82 14.20 -2.37
N ARG A 174 1.86 13.35 -2.74
CA ARG A 174 0.74 12.99 -1.86
C ARG A 174 1.16 11.84 -0.95
N LEU A 175 1.14 12.09 0.35
CA LEU A 175 1.53 11.13 1.37
C LEU A 175 0.31 10.54 2.06
N LEU A 176 0.30 9.23 2.28
CA LEU A 176 -0.76 8.56 3.03
C LEU A 176 -0.55 8.73 4.55
N GLU A 177 -1.63 9.03 5.27
CA GLU A 177 -1.67 9.02 6.74
C GLU A 177 -2.56 7.87 7.22
N HIS A 178 -1.91 6.78 7.64
CA HIS A 178 -2.56 5.59 8.16
C HIS A 178 -3.10 5.83 9.59
N PRO A 179 -4.34 5.42 9.93
CA PRO A 179 -4.93 5.72 11.24
C PRO A 179 -4.13 5.22 12.45
N LYS A 180 -3.36 4.13 12.29
CA LYS A 180 -2.53 3.53 13.35
C LYS A 180 -1.04 3.89 13.24
N TRP A 181 -0.55 4.14 12.03
CA TRP A 181 0.90 4.21 11.75
C TRP A 181 1.34 5.57 11.20
N GLY A 182 0.40 6.52 11.03
CA GLY A 182 0.65 7.80 10.41
C GLY A 182 1.24 7.64 9.01
N SER A 183 2.19 8.50 8.67
CA SER A 183 2.98 8.44 7.42
C SER A 183 4.10 7.40 7.40
N ARG A 184 4.19 6.52 8.40
CA ARG A 184 5.20 5.46 8.48
C ARG A 184 4.60 4.14 8.02
N VAL A 185 4.21 4.12 6.75
CA VAL A 185 3.48 3.01 6.15
C VAL A 185 3.92 2.81 4.70
N TYR A 186 4.11 1.55 4.32
CA TYR A 186 4.39 1.09 2.97
C TYR A 186 3.15 0.39 2.42
N PRO A 187 2.41 1.00 1.49
CA PRO A 187 1.20 0.39 0.93
C PRO A 187 1.52 -0.56 -0.22
N GLY A 188 0.58 -1.46 -0.54
CA GLY A 188 0.60 -2.28 -1.74
C GLY A 188 -0.76 -2.93 -1.96
N THR A 189 -1.15 -3.21 -3.21
CA THR A 189 -2.52 -3.63 -3.51
C THR A 189 -2.58 -4.86 -4.43
N LEU A 190 -3.45 -5.81 -4.07
CA LEU A 190 -3.83 -6.97 -4.88
C LEU A 190 -5.28 -6.82 -5.38
N PHE A 191 -5.57 -7.40 -6.53
CA PHE A 191 -6.86 -7.34 -7.22
C PHE A 191 -7.28 -8.74 -7.63
N THR A 192 -8.56 -9.08 -7.51
CA THR A 192 -9.04 -10.39 -7.94
C THR A 192 -10.54 -10.40 -8.26
N THR A 193 -10.96 -11.24 -9.20
CA THR A 193 -12.38 -11.53 -9.43
C THR A 193 -12.89 -12.74 -8.63
N ALA A 194 -12.03 -13.37 -7.84
CA ALA A 194 -12.40 -14.49 -6.97
C ALA A 194 -13.50 -14.05 -5.99
N PRO A 195 -14.51 -14.90 -5.72
CA PRO A 195 -15.44 -14.68 -4.62
C PRO A 195 -14.70 -14.53 -3.29
N ILE A 196 -15.22 -13.69 -2.38
CA ILE A 196 -14.60 -13.45 -1.06
C ILE A 196 -14.27 -14.74 -0.30
N ARG A 197 -15.10 -15.78 -0.44
CA ARG A 197 -14.87 -17.08 0.21
C ARG A 197 -13.61 -17.78 -0.30
N ALA A 198 -13.36 -17.74 -1.61
CA ALA A 198 -12.14 -18.32 -2.20
C ALA A 198 -10.91 -17.55 -1.70
N VAL A 199 -10.96 -16.21 -1.71
CA VAL A 199 -9.87 -15.37 -1.19
C VAL A 199 -9.51 -15.72 0.26
N LEU A 200 -10.52 -15.82 1.14
CA LEU A 200 -10.28 -16.17 2.54
C LEU A 200 -9.77 -17.61 2.72
N SER A 201 -10.21 -18.56 1.89
CA SER A 201 -9.71 -19.94 1.90
C SER A 201 -8.22 -19.98 1.55
N CYS A 202 -7.85 -19.39 0.41
CA CYS A 202 -6.45 -19.33 -0.01
C CYS A 202 -5.58 -18.60 1.03
N MET A 203 -6.06 -17.50 1.62
CA MET A 203 -5.31 -16.80 2.68
C MET A 203 -5.06 -17.70 3.90
N THR A 204 -6.05 -18.48 4.32
CA THR A 204 -5.93 -19.42 5.45
C THR A 204 -4.92 -20.53 5.14
N GLU A 205 -4.93 -21.06 3.91
CA GLU A 205 -3.97 -22.09 3.49
C GLU A 205 -2.53 -21.56 3.49
N LEU A 206 -2.32 -20.33 3.03
CA LEU A 206 -1.00 -19.69 3.04
C LEU A 206 -0.42 -19.51 4.45
N GLU A 207 -1.29 -19.23 5.44
CA GLU A 207 -0.93 -19.15 6.85
C GLU A 207 -0.49 -20.53 7.40
N VAL A 208 -1.23 -21.59 7.05
CA VAL A 208 -0.92 -22.97 7.50
C VAL A 208 0.37 -23.50 6.89
N GLU A 209 0.57 -23.33 5.58
CA GLU A 209 1.81 -23.74 4.89
C GLU A 209 3.04 -23.05 5.47
N GLY A 210 2.90 -21.77 5.80
CA GLY A 210 3.99 -20.99 6.38
C GLY A 210 4.42 -21.51 7.76
N ALA A 211 3.46 -21.89 8.61
CA ALA A 211 3.75 -22.47 9.93
C ALA A 211 4.48 -23.82 9.85
N GLN A 212 4.27 -24.59 8.77
CA GLN A 212 4.92 -25.89 8.58
C GLN A 212 6.36 -25.76 8.10
N ASN A 213 6.68 -24.73 7.30
CA ASN A 213 8.02 -24.51 6.77
C ASN A 213 9.01 -23.88 7.77
N GLU A 214 8.55 -23.28 8.87
CA GLU A 214 9.43 -22.75 9.94
C GLU A 214 9.89 -23.82 10.94
N SER A 215 9.36 -25.05 10.85
CA SER A 215 9.64 -26.15 11.79
C SER A 215 10.71 -27.14 11.29
N VAL A 216 11.44 -26.81 10.21
CA VAL A 216 12.46 -27.68 9.57
C VAL A 216 13.83 -27.03 9.59
#